data_AF-A0A7Y6EU56-F1
#
_entry.id   AF-A0A7Y6EU56-F1
#
_cell.length_a   1.000
_cell.length_b   1.000
_cell.length_c   1.000
_cell.angle_alpha   90.00
_cell.angle_beta   90.00
_cell.angle_gamma   90.00
#
_symmetry.space_group_name_H-M   'P 1'
#
loop_
_entity.id
_entity.type
_entity.pdbx_description
1 polymer ?
#
loop_
_entity_poly.entity_id
_entity_poly.type
_entity_poly.pdbx_seq_one_letter_code
_entity_poly.pdbx_strand_id
1 'polypeptide(L)'
;MMEKDHILLNKVEFLPLCNEDKNIFMINVTNVLDCVDYLRSDIRRFKDGSWMSFENLVFDKAKIPENTYIFKIKETAAVEVFITDKF
;
A
#
# COMPACT_ATOMS: atom_id res chain seq x y z
N MET A 1 -5.29 -24.78 -8.45
CA MET A 1 -6.00 -23.48 -8.28
C MET A 1 -5.80 -22.87 -6.89
N MET A 2 -4.87 -23.35 -6.04
CA MET A 2 -4.76 -22.94 -4.62
C MET A 2 -3.66 -21.92 -4.28
N GLU A 3 -2.81 -21.52 -5.24
CA GLU A 3 -1.61 -20.72 -4.90
C GLU A 3 -1.87 -19.21 -4.83
N LYS A 4 -2.87 -18.71 -5.58
CA LYS A 4 -3.13 -17.26 -5.71
C LYS A 4 -3.86 -16.64 -4.51
N ASP A 5 -4.66 -17.43 -3.79
CA ASP A 5 -5.49 -16.93 -2.70
C ASP A 5 -4.68 -16.52 -1.45
N HIS A 6 -3.48 -17.10 -1.28
CA HIS A 6 -2.63 -16.82 -0.13
C HIS A 6 -1.97 -15.43 -0.17
N ILE A 7 -1.77 -14.85 -1.36
CA ILE A 7 -1.03 -13.59 -1.56
C ILE A 7 -1.79 -12.39 -0.98
N LEU A 8 -3.13 -12.44 -1.04
CA LEU A 8 -4.03 -11.38 -0.58
C LEU A 8 -4.66 -11.70 0.80
N LEU A 9 -4.47 -12.92 1.30
CA LEU A 9 -5.12 -13.43 2.50
C LEU A 9 -4.79 -12.54 3.72
N ASN A 10 -5.82 -12.03 4.38
CA ASN A 10 -5.72 -11.12 5.53
C ASN A 10 -4.97 -9.81 5.23
N LYS A 11 -4.82 -9.44 3.95
CA LYS A 11 -4.17 -8.19 3.51
C LYS A 11 -5.11 -7.24 2.78
N VAL A 12 -6.24 -7.76 2.29
CA VAL A 12 -7.25 -6.99 1.59
C VAL A 12 -8.65 -7.44 1.98
N GLU A 13 -9.61 -6.53 1.77
CA GLU A 13 -11.04 -6.81 1.83
C GLU A 13 -11.66 -6.50 0.46
N PHE A 14 -12.57 -7.36 0.01
CA PHE A 14 -13.34 -7.15 -1.22
C PHE A 14 -14.71 -6.57 -0.85
N LEU A 15 -14.96 -5.33 -1.23
CA LEU A 15 -16.20 -4.63 -0.96
C LEU A 15 -17.03 -4.60 -2.25
N PRO A 16 -18.22 -5.23 -2.30
CA PRO A 16 -19.03 -5.25 -3.51
C PRO A 16 -19.52 -3.84 -3.84
N LEU A 17 -19.46 -3.48 -5.12
CA LEU A 17 -20.03 -2.23 -5.64
C LEU A 17 -21.30 -2.55 -6.43
N CYS A 18 -22.28 -1.64 -6.35
CA CYS A 18 -23.51 -1.76 -7.11
C CYS A 18 -23.25 -1.43 -8.59
N ASN A 19 -23.45 -2.40 -9.47
CA ASN A 19 -23.46 -2.21 -10.90
C ASN A 19 -24.40 -3.23 -11.55
N GLU A 20 -25.24 -2.79 -12.48
CA GLU A 20 -26.30 -3.62 -13.07
C GLU A 20 -25.75 -4.69 -14.03
N ASP A 21 -24.61 -4.42 -14.68
CA ASP A 21 -24.07 -5.27 -15.76
C ASP A 21 -22.86 -6.11 -15.32
N LYS A 22 -22.20 -5.73 -14.22
CA LYS A 22 -20.90 -6.29 -13.82
C LYS A 22 -20.81 -6.51 -12.32
N ASN A 23 -20.22 -7.63 -11.94
CA ASN A 23 -19.77 -7.86 -10.56
C ASN A 23 -18.45 -7.11 -10.33
N ILE A 24 -18.54 -5.90 -9.79
CA ILE A 24 -17.39 -5.06 -9.48
C ILE A 24 -17.16 -5.06 -7.97
N PHE A 25 -15.89 -5.17 -7.56
CA PHE A 25 -15.48 -5.07 -6.17
C PHE A 25 -14.44 -3.97 -6.02
N MET A 26 -14.59 -3.15 -4.98
CA MET A 26 -13.52 -2.29 -4.49
C MET A 26 -12.61 -3.13 -3.59
N ILE A 27 -11.31 -3.08 -3.86
CA ILE A 27 -10.32 -3.75 -3.02
C ILE A 27 -9.81 -2.75 -1.99
N ASN A 28 -10.13 -2.97 -0.72
CA ASN A 28 -9.55 -2.22 0.39
C ASN A 28 -8.30 -2.96 0.88
N VAL A 29 -7.11 -2.44 0.56
CA VAL A 29 -5.86 -2.96 1.16
C VAL A 29 -5.78 -2.49 2.60
N THR A 30 -5.75 -3.44 3.54
CA THR A 30 -5.73 -3.20 5.00
C THR A 30 -4.33 -3.35 5.60
N ASN A 31 -3.38 -3.92 4.84
CA ASN A 31 -2.00 -4.10 5.27
C ASN A 31 -1.22 -2.77 5.19
N VAL A 32 -1.17 -2.02 6.30
CA VAL A 32 -0.39 -0.78 6.41
C VAL A 32 0.93 -1.04 7.14
N LEU A 33 2.06 -0.68 6.54
CA LEU A 33 3.40 -0.91 7.07
C LEU A 33 4.13 0.40 7.38
N ASP A 34 4.86 0.43 8.50
CA ASP A 34 5.78 1.53 8.84
C ASP A 34 7.19 1.20 8.32
N CYS A 35 7.36 1.30 7.00
CA CYS A 35 8.57 0.84 6.30
C CYS A 35 9.27 1.96 5.51
N VAL A 36 8.94 3.22 5.75
CA VAL A 36 9.64 4.35 5.13
C VAL A 36 11.01 4.52 5.77
N ASP A 37 12.05 4.68 4.95
CA ASP A 37 13.36 5.12 5.38
C ASP A 37 13.45 6.65 5.27
N TYR A 38 13.15 7.36 6.36
CA TYR A 38 13.15 8.82 6.37
C TYR A 38 14.55 9.45 6.27
N LEU A 39 15.63 8.68 6.44
CA LEU A 39 16.99 9.19 6.28
C LEU A 39 17.38 9.26 4.81
N ARG A 40 16.82 8.36 3.98
CA ARG A 40 17.10 8.27 2.54
C ARG A 40 15.95 8.76 1.66
N SER A 41 14.77 8.99 2.23
CA SER A 41 13.62 9.57 1.52
C SER A 41 13.65 11.09 1.57
N ASP A 42 13.27 11.72 0.47
CA ASP A 42 13.12 13.16 0.36
C ASP A 42 11.66 13.54 0.60
N ILE A 43 11.39 14.27 1.69
CA ILE A 43 10.06 14.74 2.03
C ILE A 43 9.83 16.13 1.45
N ARG A 44 8.79 16.27 0.65
CA ARG A 44 8.27 17.56 0.22
C ARG A 44 7.32 18.10 1.28
N ARG A 45 7.47 19.39 1.60
CA ARG A 45 6.63 20.11 2.56
C ARG A 45 5.99 21.32 1.91
N PHE A 46 4.83 21.72 2.41
CA PHE A 46 4.24 23.01 2.09
C PHE A 46 5.05 24.15 2.71
N LYS A 47 4.72 25.40 2.33
CA LYS A 47 5.40 26.60 2.86
C LYS A 47 5.30 26.74 4.38
N ASP A 48 4.25 26.19 4.98
CA ASP A 48 4.02 26.17 6.43
C ASP A 48 4.75 25.02 7.15
N GLY A 49 5.51 24.20 6.42
CA GLY A 49 6.25 23.05 6.95
C GLY A 49 5.42 21.77 7.13
N SER A 50 4.11 21.81 6.86
CA SER A 50 3.27 20.61 6.88
C SER A 50 3.69 19.62 5.78
N TRP A 51 3.51 18.32 6.05
CA TRP A 51 3.86 17.26 5.12
C TRP A 51 3.00 17.35 3.85
N MET A 52 3.62 17.25 2.68
CA MET A 52 2.93 17.30 1.39
C MET A 52 2.98 15.94 0.68
N SER A 53 4.19 15.44 0.45
CA SER A 53 4.42 14.17 -0.25
C SER A 53 5.87 13.71 -0.03
N PHE A 54 6.21 12.55 -0.57
CA PHE A 54 7.60 12.20 -0.85
C PHE A 54 7.95 12.67 -2.27
N GLU A 55 9.09 13.35 -2.44
CA GLU A 55 9.68 13.61 -3.76
C GLU A 55 10.46 12.38 -4.23
N ASN A 56 11.15 11.73 -3.29
CA ASN A 56 11.81 10.43 -3.49
C ASN A 56 11.48 9.54 -2.28
N LEU A 57 10.77 8.45 -2.52
CA LEU A 57 10.36 7.50 -1.48
C LEU A 57 11.29 6.30 -1.46
N VAL A 58 11.92 6.04 -0.32
CA VAL A 58 12.78 4.88 -0.10
C VAL A 58 12.19 4.01 0.99
N PHE A 59 12.05 2.71 0.70
CA PHE A 59 11.61 1.73 1.68
C PHE A 59 12.80 1.11 2.43
N ASP A 60 12.66 0.99 3.74
CA ASP A 60 13.48 0.10 4.57
C ASP A 60 13.00 -1.35 4.39
N LYS A 61 13.70 -2.08 3.51
CA LYS A 61 13.37 -3.47 3.18
C LYS A 61 13.40 -4.40 4.39
N ALA A 62 14.17 -4.09 5.43
CA ALA A 62 14.20 -4.91 6.64
C ALA A 62 12.88 -4.85 7.43
N LYS A 63 12.07 -3.80 7.21
CA LYS A 63 10.75 -3.63 7.82
C LYS A 63 9.60 -4.18 6.97
N ILE A 64 9.90 -4.78 5.82
CA ILE A 64 8.91 -5.40 4.94
C ILE A 64 9.00 -6.93 5.13
N PRO A 65 8.00 -7.59 5.72
CA PRO A 65 8.01 -9.05 5.87
C PRO A 65 8.13 -9.75 4.51
N GLU A 66 8.89 -10.85 4.44
CA GLU A 66 9.28 -11.52 3.20
C GLU A 66 8.12 -11.96 2.30
N ASN A 67 6.97 -12.27 2.91
CA ASN A 67 5.72 -12.68 2.26
C ASN A 67 4.72 -11.52 2.10
N THR A 68 5.19 -10.28 2.10
CA THR A 68 4.38 -9.10 1.77
C THR A 68 4.42 -8.88 0.27
N TYR A 69 3.25 -8.84 -0.35
CA TYR A 69 3.12 -8.60 -1.79
C TYR A 69 2.37 -7.30 -2.09
N ILE A 70 1.44 -6.92 -1.23
CA ILE A 70 0.63 -5.72 -1.33
C ILE A 70 0.54 -5.03 0.03
N PHE A 71 0.73 -3.71 0.06
CA PHE A 71 0.67 -2.93 1.29
C PHE A 71 0.43 -1.44 1.01
N LYS A 72 0.25 -0.70 2.10
CA LYS A 72 0.18 0.76 2.15
C LYS A 72 1.20 1.28 3.17
N ILE A 73 1.54 2.56 3.12
CA ILE A 73 2.30 3.24 4.20
C ILE A 73 1.39 4.21 4.94
N LYS A 74 1.71 4.51 6.20
CA LYS A 74 0.86 5.34 7.07
C LYS A 74 0.64 6.76 6.52
N GLU A 75 1.59 7.29 5.75
CA GLU A 75 1.54 8.63 5.16
C GLU A 75 0.51 8.74 4.04
N THR A 76 0.39 7.70 3.20
CA THR A 76 -0.42 7.74 1.97
C THR A 76 -1.46 6.62 1.90
N ALA A 77 -1.79 5.98 3.03
CA ALA A 77 -2.71 4.84 3.10
C ALA A 77 -4.12 5.11 2.52
N ALA A 78 -4.53 6.37 2.44
CA ALA A 78 -5.81 6.75 1.85
C ALA A 78 -5.81 6.73 0.31
N VAL A 79 -4.65 6.86 -0.34
CA VAL A 79 -4.56 7.20 -1.77
C VAL A 79 -3.60 6.32 -2.56
N GLU A 80 -2.63 5.67 -1.92
CA GLU A 80 -1.61 4.87 -2.60
C GLU A 80 -1.56 3.44 -2.09
N VAL A 81 -1.28 2.52 -3.01
CA VAL A 81 -1.03 1.11 -2.76
C VAL A 81 0.28 0.74 -3.42
N PHE A 82 1.12 0.00 -2.69
CA PHE A 82 2.39 -0.51 -3.16
C PHE A 82 2.31 -2.02 -3.35
N ILE A 83 2.95 -2.50 -4.41
CA ILE A 83 3.11 -3.93 -4.70
C ILE A 83 4.60 -4.24 -4.87
N THR A 84 5.00 -5.44 -4.49
CA THR A 84 6.35 -5.94 -4.74
C THR A 84 6.42 -6.66 -6.08
N ASP A 85 7.60 -6.76 -6.69
CA ASP A 85 7.82 -7.54 -7.92
C ASP A 85 7.51 -9.04 -7.81
N LYS A 86 7.27 -9.55 -6.58
CA LYS A 86 6.86 -10.94 -6.35
C LYS A 86 5.35 -11.18 -6.55
N PHE A 87 4.55 -10.13 -6.74
CA PHE A 87 3.09 -10.23 -6.97
C PHE A 87 2.80 -10.73 -8.38
#